data_AF-A0A1X0SAZ1-F1
#
_entry.id   AF-A0A1X0SAZ1-F1
#
_cell.length_a   1.000
_cell.length_b   1.000
_cell.length_c   1.000
_cell.angle_alpha   90.00
_cell.angle_beta   90.00
_cell.angle_gamma   90.00
#
_symmetry.space_group_name_H-M   'P 1'
#
loop_
_entity.id
_entity.type
_entity.pdbx_description
1 polymer ?
#
loop_
_entity_poly.entity_id
_entity_poly.type
_entity_poly.pdbx_seq_one_letter_code
_entity_poly.pdbx_strand_id
1 'polypeptide(L)'
;MLVVLQSDDHDDTELFCRETLTSRQLIDYVKEKNILVWGGNVRETEAHKVSYTLQASTYPFLALIALQKPLGASTPKMTVIERMEGPCRAEELVSQIDAAIDRHGAVVNRLKNEREQREMERRLREDQDRAYRESLKADQEKVRKAQEEKEALVKAEEEEKQRQREKEIQKQKNEEYIRYLYTHLPEEPKEGKMTKLSFRLANGDRVVRSFSEHDTLDTLYRFVEVYPLLKSNEPVEPCESAPEDYVHQYKFTIHSPYPRKEYEADEHQTLSNIPSLWPSATLVVDAVDDEE
;
A
#
# COMPACT_ATOMS: atom_id res chain seq x y z
N MET A 1 37.91 19.01 35.91
CA MET A 1 38.57 19.99 35.02
C MET A 1 39.69 20.63 35.79
N LEU A 2 40.89 20.68 35.22
CA LEU A 2 42.04 21.37 35.79
C LEU A 2 42.20 22.72 35.09
N VAL A 3 42.18 23.80 35.85
CA VAL A 3 42.41 25.16 35.36
C VAL A 3 43.85 25.52 35.68
N VAL A 4 44.60 25.98 34.68
CA VAL A 4 45.98 26.46 34.83
C VAL A 4 46.03 27.93 34.42
N LEU A 5 46.43 28.79 35.36
CA LEU A 5 46.60 30.22 35.13
C LEU A 5 48.07 30.58 35.25
N GLN A 6 48.57 31.28 34.24
CA GLN A 6 49.95 31.73 34.16
C GLN A 6 50.03 33.25 33.97
N SER A 7 51.11 33.86 34.46
CA SER A 7 51.44 35.25 34.21
C SER A 7 52.90 35.36 33.80
N ASP A 8 53.17 36.01 32.68
CA ASP A 8 54.55 36.20 32.19
C ASP A 8 55.33 37.22 33.04
N ASP A 9 54.66 37.94 33.94
CA ASP A 9 55.28 38.90 34.85
C ASP A 9 55.81 38.24 36.14
N HIS A 10 55.60 36.92 36.30
CA HIS A 10 56.10 36.14 37.43
C HIS A 10 57.27 35.25 37.00
N ASP A 11 58.41 35.39 37.69
CA ASP A 11 59.66 34.68 37.39
C ASP A 11 59.54 33.14 37.50
N ASP A 12 58.67 32.64 38.37
CA ASP A 12 58.48 31.20 38.63
C ASP A 12 57.67 30.48 37.53
N THR A 13 56.98 31.23 36.66
CA THR A 13 56.07 30.68 35.65
C THR A 13 56.83 29.93 34.55
N GLU A 14 57.98 30.43 34.10
CA GLU A 14 58.74 29.82 32.99
C GLU A 14 59.29 28.44 33.38
N LEU A 15 59.87 28.33 34.58
CA LEU A 15 60.37 27.07 35.12
C LEU A 15 59.24 26.05 35.32
N PHE A 16 58.12 26.49 35.88
CA PHE A 16 56.97 25.63 36.10
C PHE A 16 56.38 25.08 34.79
N CYS A 17 56.24 25.92 33.77
CA CYS A 17 55.75 25.49 32.46
C CYS A 17 56.72 24.50 31.79
N ARG A 18 58.03 24.72 31.89
CA ARG A 18 59.04 23.90 31.22
C ARG A 18 59.40 22.60 31.94
N GLU A 19 59.27 22.54 33.25
CA GLU A 19 59.67 21.37 34.05
C GLU A 19 58.49 20.60 34.61
N THR A 20 57.42 21.29 35.02
CA THR A 20 56.27 20.65 35.68
C THR A 20 55.13 20.34 34.71
N LEU A 21 54.68 21.31 33.90
CA LEU A 21 53.54 21.10 32.98
C LEU A 21 53.86 20.19 31.79
N THR A 22 55.11 20.20 31.33
CA THR A 22 55.62 19.35 30.22
C THR A 22 56.09 17.98 30.68
N SER A 23 56.06 17.69 31.99
CA SER A 23 56.45 16.39 32.52
C SER A 23 55.56 15.29 31.96
N ARG A 24 56.19 14.21 31.45
CA ARG A 24 55.46 13.05 30.90
C ARG A 24 54.54 12.43 31.93
N GLN A 25 54.98 12.36 33.18
CA GLN A 25 54.20 11.78 34.27
C GLN A 25 52.86 12.50 34.46
N LEU A 26 52.86 13.84 34.41
CA LEU A 26 51.64 14.63 34.52
C LEU A 26 50.75 14.46 33.28
N ILE A 27 51.33 14.51 32.08
CA ILE A 27 50.59 14.39 30.82
C ILE A 27 49.90 13.03 30.70
N ASP A 28 50.63 11.96 31.02
CA ASP A 28 50.11 10.58 30.96
C ASP A 28 49.01 10.39 32.00
N TYR A 29 49.19 10.90 33.22
CA TYR A 29 48.17 10.86 34.26
C TYR A 29 46.88 11.63 33.88
N VAL A 30 47.02 12.84 33.32
CA VAL A 30 45.88 13.65 32.85
C VAL A 30 45.10 12.91 31.75
N LYS A 31 45.80 12.25 30.82
CA LYS A 31 45.17 11.47 29.75
C LYS A 31 44.49 10.21 30.28
N GLU A 32 45.15 9.46 31.16
CA GLU A 32 44.61 8.23 31.74
C GLU A 32 43.33 8.51 32.53
N LYS A 33 43.32 9.57 33.34
CA LYS A 33 42.15 9.98 34.14
C LYS A 33 41.13 10.81 33.34
N ASN A 34 41.39 11.07 32.06
CA ASN A 34 40.57 11.90 31.17
C ASN A 34 40.19 13.26 31.79
N ILE A 35 41.18 13.94 32.37
CA ILE A 35 40.99 15.25 33.01
C ILE A 35 41.00 16.33 31.93
N LEU A 36 39.90 17.07 31.81
CA LEU A 36 39.86 18.23 30.94
C LEU A 36 40.74 19.35 31.50
N VAL A 37 41.75 19.78 30.74
CA VAL A 37 42.65 20.88 31.11
C VAL A 37 42.26 22.13 30.35
N TRP A 38 42.12 23.23 31.06
CA TRP A 38 41.97 24.57 30.50
C TRP A 38 43.14 25.42 31.00
N GLY A 39 43.81 26.10 30.09
CA GLY A 39 44.97 26.94 30.39
C GLY A 39 44.77 28.33 29.82
N GLY A 40 45.17 29.36 30.56
CA GLY A 40 45.09 30.74 30.09
C GLY A 40 46.11 31.66 30.74
N ASN A 41 46.55 32.66 29.98
CA ASN A 41 47.45 33.72 30.47
C ASN A 41 46.62 34.86 31.06
N VAL A 42 46.94 35.32 32.26
CA VAL A 42 46.21 36.38 32.99
C VAL A 42 46.19 37.71 32.23
N ARG A 43 47.10 37.90 31.27
CA ARG A 43 47.06 39.04 30.33
C ARG A 43 45.83 39.04 29.43
N GLU A 44 45.23 37.88 29.18
CA GLU A 44 44.02 37.74 28.37
C GLU A 44 42.76 38.03 29.19
N THR A 45 41.75 38.65 28.56
CA THR A 45 40.52 39.05 29.27
C THR A 45 39.73 37.87 29.85
N GLU A 46 39.79 36.70 29.23
CA GLU A 46 39.10 35.49 29.71
C GLU A 46 39.81 34.96 30.96
N ALA A 47 41.13 34.75 30.88
CA ALA A 47 41.91 34.27 32.00
C ALA A 47 41.98 35.26 33.17
N HIS A 48 41.97 36.58 32.91
CA HIS A 48 41.82 37.58 33.97
C HIS A 48 40.49 37.44 34.72
N LYS A 49 39.37 37.22 34.02
CA LYS A 49 38.06 36.98 34.65
C LYS A 49 38.05 35.68 35.45
N VAL A 50 38.64 34.61 34.91
CA VAL A 50 38.75 33.32 35.60
C VAL A 50 39.63 33.45 36.84
N SER A 51 40.76 34.17 36.76
CA SER A 51 41.63 34.49 37.88
C SER A 51 40.87 35.23 38.99
N TYR A 52 40.10 36.27 38.64
CA TYR A 52 39.29 37.01 39.60
C TYR A 52 38.21 36.13 40.25
N THR A 53 37.54 35.28 39.45
CA THR A 53 36.50 34.36 39.94
C THR A 53 37.06 33.32 40.90
N LEU A 54 38.28 32.83 40.62
CA LEU A 54 38.98 31.87 41.47
C LEU A 54 39.77 32.53 42.60
N GLN A 55 39.82 33.87 42.64
CA GLN A 55 40.60 34.67 43.59
C GLN A 55 42.06 34.21 43.65
N ALA A 56 42.69 34.02 42.48
CA ALA A 56 44.09 33.62 42.39
C ALA A 56 45.00 34.77 42.85
N SER A 57 45.86 34.51 43.85
CA SER A 57 46.70 35.53 44.48
C SER A 57 48.15 35.52 43.99
N THR A 58 48.62 34.35 43.56
CA THR A 58 50.03 34.07 43.18
C THR A 58 50.05 33.21 41.92
N TYR A 59 51.07 33.38 41.07
CA TYR A 59 51.25 32.59 39.85
C TYR A 59 52.56 31.80 39.89
N PRO A 60 52.60 30.57 39.33
CA PRO A 60 51.52 29.86 38.64
C PRO A 60 50.39 29.41 39.58
N PHE A 61 49.15 29.39 39.10
CA PHE A 61 47.96 28.98 39.86
C PHE A 61 47.25 27.83 39.18
N LEU A 62 46.92 26.79 39.94
CA LEU A 62 46.12 25.67 39.47
C LEU A 62 44.90 25.46 40.37
N ALA A 63 43.76 25.19 39.74
CA ALA A 63 42.55 24.83 40.44
C ALA A 63 41.91 23.59 39.82
N LEU A 64 41.61 22.61 40.68
CA LEU A 64 40.81 21.46 40.28
C LEU A 64 39.34 21.77 40.54
N ILE A 65 38.55 21.79 39.46
CA ILE A 65 37.11 22.05 39.49
C ILE A 65 36.37 20.76 39.16
N ALA A 66 35.42 20.37 39.99
CA ALA A 66 34.48 19.32 39.62
C ALA A 66 33.05 19.66 40.04
N LEU A 67 32.13 18.85 39.55
CA LEU A 67 30.71 19.00 39.82
C LEU A 67 30.40 18.41 41.20
N GLN A 68 29.85 19.23 42.09
CA GLN A 68 29.40 18.80 43.41
C GLN A 68 27.91 19.07 43.56
N LYS A 69 27.25 18.23 44.35
CA LYS A 69 25.86 18.43 44.78
C LYS A 69 25.86 18.71 46.29
N PRO A 70 26.01 19.97 46.71
CA PRO A 70 25.96 20.31 48.13
C PRO A 70 24.60 19.90 48.74
N LEU A 71 24.61 19.53 50.03
CA LEU A 71 23.37 19.16 50.72
C LEU A 71 22.35 20.30 50.63
N GLY A 72 21.15 19.99 50.15
CA GLY A 72 20.07 20.97 49.95
C GLY A 72 20.01 21.61 48.55
N ALA A 73 21.00 21.38 47.67
CA ALA A 73 20.93 21.86 46.29
C ALA A 73 20.20 20.87 45.37
N SER A 74 19.25 21.37 44.58
CA SER A 74 18.51 20.60 43.57
C SER A 74 19.36 20.26 42.36
N THR A 75 20.28 21.16 41.99
CA THR A 75 21.14 21.04 40.82
C THR A 75 22.61 20.93 41.21
N PRO A 76 23.39 20.10 40.50
CA PRO A 76 24.82 20.00 40.75
C PRO A 76 25.52 21.27 40.24
N LYS A 77 26.44 21.84 41.03
CA LYS A 77 27.17 23.07 40.73
C LYS A 77 28.66 22.76 40.56
N MET A 78 29.33 23.51 39.70
CA MET A 78 30.79 23.45 39.58
C MET A 78 31.41 24.17 40.78
N THR A 79 32.26 23.46 41.52
CA THR A 79 32.97 24.00 42.67
C THR A 79 34.46 23.70 42.56
N VAL A 80 35.27 24.60 43.12
CA VAL A 80 36.70 24.39 43.26
C VAL A 80 36.92 23.43 44.40
N ILE A 81 37.62 22.33 44.12
CA ILE A 81 37.90 21.25 45.05
C ILE A 81 39.26 21.45 45.70
N GLU A 82 40.28 21.69 44.87
CA GLU A 82 41.65 21.87 45.32
C GLU A 82 42.24 23.10 44.62
N ARG A 83 43.07 23.82 45.35
CA ARG A 83 43.81 25.00 44.87
C ARG A 83 45.29 24.78 45.15
N MET A 84 46.11 25.06 44.15
CA MET A 84 47.57 24.94 44.23
C MET A 84 48.15 26.26 43.75
N GLU A 85 48.82 26.98 44.65
CA GLU A 85 49.42 28.29 44.36
C GLU A 85 50.94 28.16 44.46
N GLY A 86 51.66 28.65 43.44
CA GLY A 86 53.12 28.65 43.38
C GLY A 86 53.74 27.46 42.63
N PRO A 87 55.07 27.49 42.43
CA PRO A 87 55.80 26.44 41.73
C PRO A 87 55.84 25.15 42.57
N CYS A 88 55.44 24.02 41.98
CA CYS A 88 55.52 22.69 42.59
C CYS A 88 56.09 21.67 41.60
N ARG A 89 56.57 20.53 42.09
CA ARG A 89 57.08 19.44 41.24
C ARG A 89 55.93 18.64 40.63
N ALA A 90 56.17 18.02 39.47
CA ALA A 90 55.17 17.19 38.80
C ALA A 90 54.63 16.03 39.66
N GLU A 91 55.50 15.38 40.44
CA GLU A 91 55.12 14.29 41.36
C GLU A 91 54.18 14.76 42.47
N GLU A 92 54.46 15.94 43.03
CA GLU A 92 53.64 16.57 44.06
C GLU A 92 52.27 16.96 43.49
N LEU A 93 52.24 17.53 42.29
CA LEU A 93 51.01 17.90 41.60
C LEU A 93 50.12 16.68 41.33
N VAL A 94 50.69 15.60 40.80
CA VAL A 94 49.97 14.34 40.55
C VAL A 94 49.42 13.78 41.86
N SER A 95 50.23 13.74 42.93
CA SER A 95 49.80 13.23 44.24
C SER A 95 48.65 14.07 44.83
N GLN A 96 48.71 15.40 44.69
CA GLN A 96 47.64 16.29 45.16
C GLN A 96 46.36 16.12 44.35
N ILE A 97 46.46 16.01 43.02
CA ILE A 97 45.31 15.76 42.14
C ILE A 97 44.69 14.38 42.47
N ASP A 98 45.51 13.36 42.68
CA ASP A 98 45.05 12.01 43.02
C ASP A 98 44.31 11.99 44.36
N ALA A 99 44.87 12.63 45.40
CA ALA A 99 44.20 12.77 46.69
C ALA A 99 42.89 13.58 46.61
N ALA A 100 42.83 14.59 45.74
CA ALA A 100 41.59 15.35 45.51
C ALA A 100 40.55 14.50 44.75
N ILE A 101 40.98 13.71 43.76
CA ILE A 101 40.12 12.78 43.03
C ILE A 101 39.61 11.67 43.96
N ASP A 102 40.41 11.12 44.86
CA ASP A 102 39.95 10.08 45.79
C ASP A 102 38.93 10.63 46.79
N ARG A 103 39.16 11.85 47.31
CA ARG A 103 38.23 12.52 48.23
C ARG A 103 36.88 12.83 47.60
N HIS A 104 36.87 13.25 46.33
CA HIS A 104 35.64 13.73 45.67
C HIS A 104 35.10 12.83 44.56
N GLY A 105 35.83 11.76 44.22
CA GLY A 105 35.52 10.85 43.13
C GLY A 105 34.21 10.11 43.33
N ALA A 106 33.87 9.75 44.58
CA ALA A 106 32.59 9.14 44.89
C ALA A 106 31.39 10.03 44.50
N VAL A 107 31.48 11.33 44.74
CA VAL A 107 30.42 12.29 44.38
C VAL A 107 30.34 12.47 42.87
N VAL A 108 31.49 12.64 42.21
CA VAL A 108 31.55 12.81 40.75
C VAL A 108 31.04 11.55 40.03
N ASN A 109 31.46 10.36 40.46
CA ASN A 109 31.01 9.09 39.89
C ASN A 109 29.53 8.86 40.12
N ARG A 110 29.01 9.20 41.30
CA ARG A 110 27.56 9.15 41.57
C ARG A 110 26.78 10.03 40.58
N LEU A 111 27.23 11.26 40.35
CA LEU A 111 26.58 12.18 39.41
C LEU A 111 26.68 11.71 37.95
N LYS A 112 27.81 11.11 37.55
CA LYS A 112 27.97 10.48 36.24
C LYS A 112 26.99 9.31 36.07
N ASN A 113 26.97 8.38 37.01
CA ASN A 113 26.09 7.23 36.97
C ASN A 113 24.60 7.65 36.96
N GLU A 114 24.22 8.66 37.76
CA GLU A 114 22.85 9.17 37.76
C GLU A 114 22.46 9.77 36.41
N ARG A 115 23.39 10.47 35.74
CA ARG A 115 23.15 10.99 34.39
C ARG A 115 23.03 9.88 33.35
N GLU A 116 23.93 8.92 33.38
CA GLU A 116 23.92 7.77 32.47
C GLU A 116 22.65 6.92 32.64
N GLN A 117 22.21 6.71 33.89
CA GLN A 117 20.95 6.01 34.19
C GLN A 117 19.74 6.75 33.58
N ARG A 118 19.65 8.07 33.74
CA ARG A 118 18.55 8.86 33.15
C ARG A 118 18.59 8.84 31.62
N GLU A 119 19.77 8.93 31.01
CA GLU A 119 19.92 8.85 29.56
C GLU A 119 19.53 7.46 29.04
N MET A 120 19.90 6.40 29.76
CA MET A 120 19.51 5.03 29.45
C MET A 120 18.00 4.81 29.59
N GLU A 121 17.39 5.29 30.68
CA GLU A 121 15.94 5.21 30.91
C GLU A 121 15.16 5.93 29.80
N ARG A 122 15.63 7.12 29.40
CA ARG A 122 15.04 7.86 28.30
C ARG A 122 15.12 7.08 26.98
N ARG A 123 16.28 6.53 26.64
CA ARG A 123 16.46 5.71 25.42
C ARG A 123 15.56 4.48 25.44
N LEU A 124 15.48 3.78 26.57
CA LEU A 124 14.62 2.61 26.71
C LEU A 124 13.15 2.95 26.48
N ARG A 125 12.68 4.09 27.00
CA ARG A 125 11.31 4.56 26.77
C ARG A 125 11.06 4.94 25.32
N GLU A 126 12.01 5.63 24.68
CA GLU A 126 11.93 5.97 23.25
C GLU A 126 11.88 4.72 22.37
N ASP A 127 12.63 3.68 22.70
CA ASP A 127 12.61 2.39 22.00
C ASP A 127 11.30 1.63 22.20
N GLN A 128 10.76 1.61 23.43
CA GLN A 128 9.44 1.01 23.71
C GLN A 128 8.31 1.73 22.98
N ASP A 129 8.31 3.06 22.99
CA ASP A 129 7.33 3.87 22.27
C ASP A 129 7.39 3.63 20.76
N ARG A 130 8.60 3.47 20.20
CA ARG A 130 8.79 3.15 18.78
C ARG A 130 8.21 1.79 18.44
N ALA A 131 8.57 0.75 19.19
CA ALA A 131 8.06 -0.61 18.98
C ALA A 131 6.54 -0.69 19.11
N TYR A 132 5.96 0.01 20.10
CA TYR A 132 4.51 0.07 20.28
C TYR A 132 3.81 0.72 19.08
N ARG A 133 4.32 1.85 18.58
CA ARG A 133 3.75 2.53 17.40
C ARG A 133 3.85 1.66 16.14
N GLU A 134 4.93 0.92 15.96
CA GLU A 134 5.09 0.00 14.82
C GLU A 134 4.09 -1.15 14.90
N SER A 135 3.93 -1.77 16.08
CA SER A 135 2.92 -2.82 16.30
C SER A 135 1.50 -2.30 16.05
N LEU A 136 1.19 -1.11 16.57
CA LEU A 136 -0.14 -0.50 16.39
C LEU A 136 -0.45 -0.23 14.90
N LYS A 137 0.54 0.25 14.14
CA LYS A 137 0.39 0.45 12.69
C LYS A 137 0.18 -0.87 11.95
N ALA A 138 0.93 -1.90 12.30
CA ALA A 138 0.80 -3.22 11.67
C ALA A 138 -0.59 -3.83 11.94
N ASP A 139 -1.09 -3.71 13.16
CA ASP A 139 -2.43 -4.20 13.51
C ASP A 139 -3.53 -3.40 12.80
N GLN A 140 -3.40 -2.07 12.72
CA GLN A 140 -4.31 -1.22 11.95
C GLN A 140 -4.32 -1.58 10.46
N GLU A 141 -3.16 -1.82 9.85
CA GLU A 141 -3.05 -2.18 8.44
C GLU A 141 -3.66 -3.57 8.17
N LYS A 142 -3.46 -4.54 9.05
CA LYS A 142 -4.09 -5.86 8.95
C LYS A 142 -5.61 -5.76 9.02
N VAL A 143 -6.15 -4.97 9.96
CA VAL A 143 -7.60 -4.74 10.08
C VAL A 143 -8.14 -4.08 8.82
N ARG A 144 -7.45 -3.06 8.29
CA ARG A 144 -7.86 -2.37 7.06
C ARG A 144 -7.87 -3.33 5.86
N LYS A 145 -6.81 -4.10 5.65
CA LYS A 145 -6.73 -5.09 4.56
C LYS A 145 -7.82 -6.15 4.67
N ALA A 146 -8.06 -6.68 5.87
CA ALA A 146 -9.12 -7.66 6.09
C ALA A 146 -10.52 -7.09 5.83
N GLN A 147 -10.72 -5.79 6.08
CA GLN A 147 -11.98 -5.11 5.74
C GLN A 147 -12.11 -4.87 4.23
N GLU A 148 -11.06 -4.39 3.56
CA GLU A 148 -11.02 -4.20 2.11
C GLU A 148 -11.25 -5.52 1.35
N GLU A 149 -10.65 -6.63 1.79
CA GLU A 149 -10.87 -7.97 1.21
C GLU A 149 -12.32 -8.44 1.39
N LYS A 150 -12.92 -8.22 2.57
CA LYS A 150 -14.34 -8.55 2.81
C LYS A 150 -15.27 -7.71 1.94
N GLU A 151 -15.03 -6.40 1.83
CA GLU A 151 -15.81 -5.51 0.97
C GLU A 151 -15.67 -5.87 -0.51
N ALA A 152 -14.47 -6.27 -0.95
CA ALA A 152 -14.24 -6.73 -2.32
C ALA A 152 -14.97 -8.05 -2.60
N LEU A 153 -14.95 -9.01 -1.67
CA LEU A 153 -15.69 -10.26 -1.79
C LEU A 153 -17.21 -10.03 -1.87
N VAL A 154 -17.76 -9.16 -1.01
CA VAL A 154 -19.18 -8.82 -1.03
C VAL A 154 -19.57 -8.15 -2.36
N LYS A 155 -18.77 -7.19 -2.84
CA LYS A 155 -19.02 -6.55 -4.14
C LYS A 155 -18.96 -7.54 -5.30
N ALA A 156 -17.99 -8.46 -5.31
CA ALA A 156 -17.88 -9.49 -6.34
C ALA A 156 -19.09 -10.44 -6.32
N GLU A 157 -19.57 -10.85 -5.13
CA GLU A 157 -20.76 -11.68 -5.00
C GLU A 157 -22.03 -10.94 -5.44
N GLU A 158 -22.16 -9.64 -5.12
CA GLU A 158 -23.27 -8.81 -5.59
C GLU A 158 -23.27 -8.63 -7.11
N GLU A 159 -22.10 -8.39 -7.71
CA GLU A 159 -21.95 -8.25 -9.16
C GLU A 159 -22.27 -9.57 -9.88
N GLU A 160 -21.81 -10.71 -9.35
CA GLU A 160 -22.14 -12.01 -9.92
C GLU A 160 -23.65 -12.30 -9.84
N LYS A 161 -24.30 -12.00 -8.71
CA LYS A 161 -25.76 -12.11 -8.56
C LYS A 161 -26.52 -11.18 -9.51
N GLN A 162 -26.04 -9.96 -9.74
CA GLN A 162 -26.64 -9.03 -10.69
C GLN A 162 -26.54 -9.57 -12.12
N ARG A 163 -25.35 -10.02 -12.54
CA ARG A 163 -25.16 -10.64 -13.86
C ARG A 163 -26.03 -11.88 -14.06
N GLN A 164 -26.19 -12.72 -13.03
CA GLN A 164 -27.08 -13.88 -13.09
C GLN A 164 -28.55 -13.46 -13.30
N ARG A 165 -29.03 -12.47 -12.53
CA ARG A 165 -30.39 -11.94 -12.67
C ARG A 165 -30.64 -11.31 -14.04
N GLU A 166 -29.69 -10.54 -14.56
CA GLU A 166 -29.80 -9.95 -15.90
C GLU A 166 -29.87 -11.03 -16.98
N LYS A 167 -29.06 -12.09 -16.87
CA LYS A 167 -29.12 -13.25 -17.78
C LYS A 167 -30.46 -13.98 -17.68
N GLU A 168 -31.02 -14.15 -16.47
CA GLU A 168 -32.34 -14.77 -16.28
C GLU A 168 -33.47 -13.93 -16.89
N ILE A 169 -33.47 -12.62 -16.68
CA ILE A 169 -34.44 -11.69 -17.28
C ILE A 169 -34.34 -11.75 -18.81
N GLN A 170 -33.13 -11.75 -19.36
CA GLN A 170 -32.93 -11.82 -20.81
C GLN A 170 -33.40 -13.15 -21.40
N LYS A 171 -33.21 -14.26 -20.67
CA LYS A 171 -33.75 -15.57 -21.07
C LYS A 171 -35.27 -15.57 -21.06
N GLN A 172 -35.90 -15.04 -20.01
CA GLN A 172 -37.37 -14.93 -19.92
C GLN A 172 -37.93 -14.10 -21.07
N LYS A 173 -37.34 -12.93 -21.35
CA LYS A 173 -37.75 -12.09 -22.50
C LYS A 173 -37.60 -12.82 -23.84
N ASN A 174 -36.53 -13.60 -24.02
CA ASN A 174 -36.37 -14.41 -25.23
C ASN A 174 -37.46 -15.48 -25.34
N GLU A 175 -37.74 -16.22 -24.26
CA GLU A 175 -38.80 -17.23 -24.25
C GLU A 175 -40.17 -16.62 -24.55
N GLU A 176 -40.50 -15.46 -23.97
CA GLU A 176 -41.72 -14.71 -24.27
C GLU A 176 -41.79 -14.29 -25.75
N TYR A 177 -40.68 -13.81 -26.32
CA TYR A 177 -40.61 -13.46 -27.74
C TYR A 177 -40.82 -14.67 -28.66
N ILE A 178 -40.22 -15.83 -28.35
CA ILE A 178 -40.42 -17.06 -29.13
C ILE A 178 -41.90 -17.51 -29.05
N ARG A 179 -42.56 -17.36 -27.89
CA ARG A 179 -44.01 -17.62 -27.77
C ARG A 179 -44.86 -16.66 -28.59
N TYR A 180 -44.50 -15.38 -28.62
CA TYR A 180 -45.13 -14.39 -29.51
C TYR A 180 -44.98 -14.81 -30.98
N LEU A 181 -43.77 -15.20 -31.41
CA LEU A 181 -43.52 -15.69 -32.76
C LEU A 181 -44.35 -16.94 -33.10
N TYR A 182 -44.53 -17.87 -32.15
CA TYR A 182 -45.38 -19.05 -32.33
C TYR A 182 -46.84 -18.66 -32.63
N THR A 183 -47.36 -17.67 -31.91
CA THR A 183 -48.76 -17.22 -32.02
C THR A 183 -49.03 -16.47 -33.32
N HIS A 184 -48.03 -15.75 -33.85
CA HIS A 184 -48.12 -14.94 -35.08
C HIS A 184 -47.57 -15.63 -36.33
N LEU A 185 -47.21 -16.91 -36.25
CA LEU A 185 -46.68 -17.66 -37.38
C LEU A 185 -47.81 -17.96 -38.39
N PRO A 186 -47.68 -17.60 -39.68
CA PRO A 186 -48.72 -17.86 -40.67
C PRO A 186 -48.96 -19.37 -40.83
N GLU A 187 -50.22 -19.80 -40.98
CA GLU A 187 -50.56 -21.22 -41.22
C GLU A 187 -50.03 -21.73 -42.57
N GLU A 188 -49.80 -23.04 -42.67
CA GLU A 188 -49.33 -23.65 -43.92
C GLU A 188 -50.37 -23.47 -45.05
N PRO A 189 -49.99 -22.92 -46.22
CA PRO A 189 -50.90 -22.74 -47.34
C PRO A 189 -51.30 -24.11 -47.93
N LYS A 190 -52.61 -24.41 -47.92
CA LYS A 190 -53.17 -25.66 -48.44
C LYS A 190 -53.52 -25.60 -49.94
N GLU A 191 -53.71 -24.40 -50.50
CA GLU A 191 -54.01 -24.16 -51.92
C GLU A 191 -53.37 -22.84 -52.41
N GLY A 192 -52.81 -22.82 -53.62
CA GLY A 192 -52.17 -21.65 -54.24
C GLY A 192 -50.75 -21.90 -54.78
N LYS A 193 -50.05 -20.84 -55.20
CA LYS A 193 -48.61 -20.90 -55.52
C LYS A 193 -47.82 -21.02 -54.22
N MET A 194 -47.24 -22.19 -53.98
CA MET A 194 -46.47 -22.51 -52.77
C MET A 194 -45.06 -22.97 -53.14
N THR A 195 -44.09 -22.70 -52.26
CA THR A 195 -42.77 -23.33 -52.30
C THR A 195 -42.61 -24.33 -51.16
N LYS A 196 -42.03 -25.50 -51.46
CA LYS A 196 -41.73 -26.53 -50.45
C LYS A 196 -40.27 -26.41 -50.01
N LEU A 197 -40.05 -25.96 -48.78
CA LEU A 197 -38.71 -25.81 -48.21
C LEU A 197 -38.42 -26.93 -47.22
N SER A 198 -37.23 -27.51 -47.34
CA SER A 198 -36.72 -28.55 -46.45
C SER A 198 -35.57 -27.98 -45.63
N PHE A 199 -35.77 -27.78 -44.34
CA PHE A 199 -34.73 -27.35 -43.40
C PHE A 199 -34.04 -28.56 -42.79
N ARG A 200 -32.72 -28.56 -42.81
CA ARG A 200 -31.87 -29.45 -42.01
C ARG A 200 -31.37 -28.65 -40.82
N LEU A 201 -31.86 -28.98 -39.63
CA LEU A 201 -31.51 -28.30 -38.39
C LEU A 201 -30.17 -28.81 -37.84
N ALA A 202 -29.52 -27.99 -37.02
CA ALA A 202 -28.29 -28.37 -36.29
C ALA A 202 -28.46 -29.63 -35.42
N ASN A 203 -29.69 -29.90 -34.97
CA ASN A 203 -30.04 -31.09 -34.18
C ASN A 203 -30.13 -32.39 -35.03
N GLY A 204 -29.90 -32.31 -36.35
CA GLY A 204 -29.98 -33.44 -37.28
C GLY A 204 -31.39 -33.72 -37.82
N ASP A 205 -32.41 -33.04 -37.29
CA ASP A 205 -33.79 -33.15 -37.75
C ASP A 205 -33.98 -32.50 -39.12
N ARG A 206 -34.83 -33.14 -39.94
CA ARG A 206 -35.25 -32.62 -41.24
C ARG A 206 -36.72 -32.21 -41.18
N VAL A 207 -36.98 -30.94 -41.40
CA VAL A 207 -38.32 -30.34 -41.36
C VAL A 207 -38.71 -29.89 -42.75
N VAL A 208 -39.90 -30.27 -43.20
CA VAL A 208 -40.41 -29.83 -44.50
C VAL A 208 -41.66 -29.01 -44.26
N ARG A 209 -41.67 -27.76 -44.71
CA ARG A 209 -42.81 -26.85 -44.59
C ARG A 209 -43.06 -26.14 -45.90
N SER A 210 -44.34 -25.90 -46.20
CA SER A 210 -44.75 -25.13 -47.38
C SER A 210 -44.93 -23.67 -46.99
N PHE A 211 -44.43 -22.75 -47.83
CA PHE A 211 -44.55 -21.30 -47.64
C PHE A 211 -45.23 -20.65 -48.84
N SER A 212 -45.86 -19.50 -48.61
CA SER A 212 -46.54 -18.68 -49.60
C SER A 212 -45.56 -17.85 -50.43
N GLU A 213 -46.03 -17.36 -51.59
CA GLU A 213 -45.27 -16.45 -52.48
C GLU A 213 -44.92 -15.10 -51.80
N HIS A 214 -45.75 -14.70 -50.82
CA HIS A 214 -45.67 -13.43 -50.10
C HIS A 214 -44.91 -13.52 -48.77
N ASP A 215 -44.52 -14.71 -48.33
CA ASP A 215 -43.75 -14.86 -47.10
C ASP A 215 -42.34 -14.28 -47.29
N THR A 216 -41.75 -13.79 -46.20
CA THR A 216 -40.44 -13.11 -46.20
C THR A 216 -39.33 -14.02 -45.68
N LEU A 217 -38.07 -13.66 -45.91
CA LEU A 217 -36.94 -14.37 -45.32
C LEU A 217 -37.00 -14.39 -43.79
N ASP A 218 -37.40 -13.27 -43.17
CA ASP A 218 -37.63 -13.21 -41.72
C ASP A 218 -38.67 -14.25 -41.25
N THR A 219 -39.71 -14.55 -42.05
CA THR A 219 -40.69 -15.61 -41.73
C THR A 219 -40.03 -17.00 -41.66
N LEU A 220 -38.99 -17.27 -42.47
CA LEU A 220 -38.23 -18.52 -42.39
C LEU A 220 -37.44 -18.61 -41.08
N TYR A 221 -36.81 -17.51 -40.68
CA TYR A 221 -36.08 -17.39 -39.43
C TYR A 221 -37.01 -17.59 -38.22
N ARG A 222 -38.15 -16.90 -38.20
CA ARG A 222 -39.20 -17.10 -37.18
C ARG A 222 -39.63 -18.56 -37.07
N PHE A 223 -39.81 -19.25 -38.21
CA PHE A 223 -40.18 -20.67 -38.20
C PHE A 223 -39.12 -21.56 -37.57
N VAL A 224 -37.84 -21.35 -37.90
CA VAL A 224 -36.73 -22.14 -37.36
C VAL A 224 -36.58 -21.90 -35.85
N GLU A 225 -36.74 -20.67 -35.38
CA GLU A 225 -36.70 -20.31 -33.95
C GLU A 225 -37.84 -20.97 -33.15
N VAL A 226 -39.03 -21.06 -33.74
CA VAL A 226 -40.24 -21.63 -33.12
C VAL A 226 -40.29 -23.17 -33.21
N TYR A 227 -39.54 -23.78 -34.12
CA TYR A 227 -39.57 -25.23 -34.37
C TYR A 227 -39.38 -26.12 -33.13
N PRO A 228 -38.47 -25.81 -32.17
CA PRO A 228 -38.34 -26.59 -30.95
C PRO A 228 -39.64 -26.68 -30.13
N LEU A 229 -40.43 -25.60 -30.07
CA LEU A 229 -41.74 -25.58 -29.39
C LEU A 229 -42.82 -26.34 -30.18
N LEU A 230 -42.78 -26.27 -31.51
CA LEU A 230 -43.67 -27.08 -32.36
C LEU A 230 -43.39 -28.58 -32.21
N LYS A 231 -42.13 -28.97 -32.01
CA LYS A 231 -41.74 -30.37 -31.81
C LYS A 231 -42.11 -30.90 -30.43
N SER A 232 -42.04 -30.06 -29.38
CA SER A 232 -42.38 -30.49 -28.00
C SER A 232 -43.88 -30.73 -27.81
N ASN A 233 -44.74 -30.14 -28.66
CA ASN A 233 -46.21 -30.30 -28.64
C ASN A 233 -46.83 -29.96 -27.27
N GLU A 234 -46.18 -29.06 -26.52
CA GLU A 234 -46.66 -28.56 -25.24
C GLU A 234 -47.71 -27.48 -25.47
N PRO A 235 -48.76 -27.38 -24.63
CA PRO A 235 -49.73 -26.30 -24.72
C PRO A 235 -49.03 -24.98 -24.37
N VAL A 236 -48.74 -24.17 -25.39
CA VAL A 236 -48.15 -22.83 -25.21
C VAL A 236 -49.28 -21.81 -25.02
N GLU A 237 -49.20 -21.02 -23.95
CA GLU A 237 -50.13 -19.90 -23.75
C GLU A 237 -49.92 -18.85 -24.86
N PRO A 238 -51.00 -18.39 -25.53
CA PRO A 238 -50.90 -17.37 -26.57
C PRO A 238 -50.31 -16.08 -26.00
N CYS A 239 -49.31 -15.52 -26.68
CA CYS A 239 -48.73 -14.23 -26.30
C CYS A 239 -49.15 -13.18 -27.34
N GLU A 240 -49.98 -12.22 -26.92
CA GLU A 240 -50.62 -11.23 -27.81
C GLU A 240 -49.72 -10.03 -28.14
N SER A 241 -48.60 -9.85 -27.43
CA SER A 241 -47.70 -8.70 -27.59
C SER A 241 -46.23 -9.09 -27.47
N ALA A 242 -45.38 -8.55 -28.34
CA ALA A 242 -43.93 -8.69 -28.23
C ALA A 242 -43.41 -8.00 -26.94
N PRO A 243 -42.35 -8.52 -26.29
CA PRO A 243 -41.78 -7.90 -25.10
C PRO A 243 -41.29 -6.47 -25.37
N GLU A 244 -41.57 -5.55 -24.44
CA GLU A 244 -41.14 -4.15 -24.54
C GLU A 244 -39.60 -4.03 -24.54
N ASP A 245 -39.07 -3.20 -25.44
CA ASP A 245 -37.63 -2.92 -25.63
C ASP A 245 -36.75 -4.17 -25.85
N TYR A 246 -37.28 -5.19 -26.55
CA TYR A 246 -36.52 -6.40 -26.90
C TYR A 246 -36.23 -6.46 -28.41
N VAL A 247 -34.95 -6.41 -28.76
CA VAL A 247 -34.48 -6.68 -30.13
C VAL A 247 -34.00 -8.12 -30.17
N HIS A 248 -34.76 -8.98 -30.85
CA HIS A 248 -34.37 -10.38 -31.01
C HIS A 248 -33.18 -10.49 -31.96
N GLN A 249 -32.20 -11.30 -31.56
CA GLN A 249 -31.04 -11.63 -32.38
C GLN A 249 -31.06 -13.13 -32.61
N TYR A 250 -31.25 -13.53 -33.86
CA TYR A 250 -31.23 -14.93 -34.25
C TYR A 250 -29.81 -15.49 -34.06
N LYS A 251 -29.68 -16.54 -33.25
CA LYS A 251 -28.39 -17.20 -32.97
C LYS A 251 -28.04 -18.28 -33.98
N PHE A 252 -28.60 -18.21 -35.18
CA PHE A 252 -28.33 -19.15 -36.26
C PHE A 252 -28.39 -18.45 -37.62
N THR A 253 -27.83 -19.09 -38.63
CA THR A 253 -27.90 -18.64 -40.03
C THR A 253 -28.47 -19.73 -40.93
N ILE A 254 -29.21 -19.32 -41.96
CA ILE A 254 -29.83 -20.24 -42.92
C ILE A 254 -29.07 -20.17 -44.25
N HIS A 255 -28.61 -21.31 -44.77
CA HIS A 255 -27.87 -21.36 -46.03
C HIS A 255 -28.33 -22.49 -46.96
N SER A 256 -28.16 -22.32 -48.28
CA SER A 256 -28.37 -23.40 -49.25
C SER A 256 -27.14 -24.33 -49.34
N PRO A 257 -27.30 -25.65 -49.59
CA PRO A 257 -26.18 -26.59 -49.61
C PRO A 257 -25.32 -26.52 -50.88
N TYR A 258 -25.92 -26.27 -52.05
CA TYR A 258 -25.17 -26.10 -53.31
C TYR A 258 -25.98 -25.35 -54.39
N PRO A 259 -25.44 -24.26 -54.98
CA PRO A 259 -24.29 -23.50 -54.51
C PRO A 259 -24.56 -22.92 -53.11
N ARG A 260 -23.52 -22.82 -52.26
CA ARG A 260 -23.68 -22.28 -50.90
C ARG A 260 -24.01 -20.80 -50.98
N LYS A 261 -25.16 -20.42 -50.44
CA LYS A 261 -25.61 -19.05 -50.31
C LYS A 261 -26.25 -18.88 -48.94
N GLU A 262 -25.71 -17.96 -48.15
CA GLU A 262 -26.27 -17.56 -46.86
C GLU A 262 -27.37 -16.53 -47.10
N TYR A 263 -28.46 -16.65 -46.35
CA TYR A 263 -29.60 -15.76 -46.40
C TYR A 263 -29.71 -15.10 -45.03
N GLU A 264 -29.65 -13.77 -44.96
CA GLU A 264 -29.87 -13.02 -43.73
C GLU A 264 -31.38 -12.82 -43.50
N ALA A 265 -31.78 -12.58 -42.25
CA ALA A 265 -33.17 -12.26 -41.93
C ALA A 265 -33.51 -10.87 -42.52
N ASP A 266 -34.49 -10.83 -43.42
CA ASP A 266 -34.98 -9.60 -44.05
C ASP A 266 -36.52 -9.61 -44.10
N GLU A 267 -37.13 -8.54 -43.60
CA GLU A 267 -38.58 -8.33 -43.59
C GLU A 267 -39.13 -7.85 -44.94
N HIS A 268 -38.28 -7.36 -45.85
CA HIS A 268 -38.69 -6.78 -47.13
C HIS A 268 -38.46 -7.73 -48.32
N GLN A 269 -37.64 -8.77 -48.15
CA GLN A 269 -37.36 -9.73 -49.21
C GLN A 269 -38.34 -10.91 -49.17
N THR A 270 -39.23 -10.99 -50.17
CA THR A 270 -40.17 -12.10 -50.35
C THR A 270 -39.50 -13.33 -50.97
N LEU A 271 -40.02 -14.52 -50.64
CA LEU A 271 -39.50 -15.79 -51.16
C LEU A 271 -39.60 -15.92 -52.69
N SER A 272 -40.59 -15.27 -53.30
CA SER A 272 -40.78 -15.20 -54.76
C SER A 272 -39.65 -14.49 -55.51
N ASN A 273 -39.04 -13.49 -54.86
CA ASN A 273 -37.96 -12.70 -55.45
C ASN A 273 -36.60 -13.43 -55.40
N ILE A 274 -36.55 -14.63 -54.81
CA ILE A 274 -35.34 -15.43 -54.67
C ILE A 274 -35.48 -16.70 -55.53
N PRO A 275 -34.91 -16.71 -56.76
CA PRO A 275 -35.04 -17.85 -57.68
C PRO A 275 -34.45 -19.16 -57.11
N SER A 276 -33.49 -19.08 -56.19
CA SER A 276 -32.85 -20.24 -55.58
C SER A 276 -33.73 -20.99 -54.55
N LEU A 277 -34.84 -20.39 -54.12
CA LEU A 277 -35.76 -20.97 -53.14
C LEU A 277 -37.07 -21.50 -53.76
N TRP A 278 -37.25 -21.35 -55.08
CA TRP A 278 -38.47 -21.70 -55.80
C TRP A 278 -38.22 -22.77 -56.89
N PRO A 279 -39.12 -23.74 -57.12
CA PRO A 279 -40.36 -24.08 -56.40
C PRO A 279 -40.14 -25.03 -55.19
N SER A 280 -38.90 -25.51 -55.00
CA SER A 280 -38.50 -26.30 -53.84
C SER A 280 -37.01 -26.13 -53.58
N ALA A 281 -36.62 -25.95 -52.32
CA ALA A 281 -35.22 -25.85 -51.94
C ALA A 281 -34.93 -26.59 -50.62
N THR A 282 -33.67 -26.99 -50.46
CA THR A 282 -33.14 -27.51 -49.20
C THR A 282 -32.28 -26.44 -48.57
N LEU A 283 -32.53 -26.17 -47.30
CA LEU A 283 -31.84 -25.18 -46.48
C LEU A 283 -31.20 -25.89 -45.29
N VAL A 284 -30.04 -25.42 -44.86
CA VAL A 284 -29.30 -25.92 -43.71
C VAL A 284 -29.20 -24.79 -42.70
N VAL A 285 -29.46 -25.10 -41.43
CA VAL A 285 -29.42 -24.16 -40.31
C VAL A 285 -28.15 -24.44 -39.50
N ASP A 286 -27.24 -23.48 -39.48
CA ASP A 286 -26.03 -23.53 -38.65
C ASP A 286 -26.20 -22.58 -37.46
N ALA A 287 -25.90 -23.06 -36.26
CA ALA A 287 -25.82 -22.20 -35.07
C ALA A 287 -24.64 -21.24 -35.22
N VAL A 288 -24.83 -19.99 -34.83
CA VAL A 288 -23.73 -19.05 -34.65
C VAL A 288 -23.12 -19.38 -33.29
N ASP A 289 -21.92 -19.97 -33.28
CA ASP A 289 -21.16 -20.12 -32.04
C ASP A 289 -20.77 -18.72 -31.58
N ASP A 290 -21.44 -18.24 -30.52
CA ASP A 290 -20.97 -17.12 -29.72
C ASP A 290 -19.70 -17.61 -28.97
N GLU A 291 -18.56 -17.71 -29.65
CA GLU A 291 -17.25 -17.75 -28.99
C GLU A 291 -16.91 -16.35 -28.46
N GLU A 292 -17.47 -15.99 -27.30
CA GLU A 292 -16.89 -15.02 -26.35
C GLU A 292 -17.18 -15.41 -24.89
#